data_AF-A0A840CWW1-F1
#
_entry.id   AF-A0A840CWW1-F1
#
_cell.length_a   1.000
_cell.length_b   1.000
_cell.length_c   1.000
_cell.angle_alpha   90.00
_cell.angle_beta   90.00
_cell.angle_gamma   90.00
#
_symmetry.space_group_name_H-M   'P 1'
#
loop_
_entity.id
_entity.type
_entity.pdbx_description
1 polymer ?
#
loop_
_entity_poly.entity_id
_entity_poly.type
_entity_poly.pdbx_seq_one_letter_code
_entity_poly.pdbx_strand_id
1 'polypeptide(L)'
;MLNKVVDNCNKSEFIALLIIWSVITFYFGYLWQKDVNYNGYNVMNFIFLYFIGRFIAMHTLNVTTTKRQFLYLGIYILCSVISTVFIITKSSDIHSITNRFYIYNSPVVFISAISFFLFFRTLKFKNRFINWIAKSALAVYLIHENRFVKEHLYGYIKESTAGIDTEWMLAVRLLFYGVVVFAACIVIDNVRFVITNPVEKFINKIKWDLYTRQFISYIAKLIK
;
A
#
# COMPACT_ATOMS: atom_id res chain seq x y z
N MET A 1 6.02 -13.68 6.56
CA MET A 1 5.34 -14.74 5.79
C MET A 1 5.33 -14.44 4.29
N LEU A 2 4.90 -13.26 3.82
CA LEU A 2 4.88 -12.92 2.38
C LEU A 2 6.25 -13.04 1.68
N ASN A 3 7.32 -12.52 2.28
CA ASN A 3 8.68 -12.72 1.75
C ASN A 3 9.06 -14.18 1.62
N LYS A 4 8.72 -14.99 2.62
CA LYS A 4 9.02 -16.43 2.61
C LYS A 4 8.29 -17.14 1.46
N VAL A 5 7.07 -16.74 1.10
CA VAL A 5 6.37 -17.31 -0.07
C VAL A 5 7.15 -16.97 -1.34
N VAL A 6 7.45 -15.69 -1.55
CA VAL A 6 8.07 -15.20 -2.78
C VAL A 6 9.51 -15.70 -2.95
N ASP A 7 10.28 -15.76 -1.87
CA ASP A 7 11.69 -16.18 -1.90
C ASP A 7 11.86 -17.69 -2.19
N ASN A 8 10.79 -18.48 -2.03
CA ASN A 8 10.77 -19.91 -2.38
C ASN A 8 10.10 -20.20 -3.74
N CYS A 9 9.60 -19.19 -4.45
CA CYS A 9 8.99 -19.35 -5.76
C CYS A 9 10.00 -19.12 -6.88
N ASN A 10 9.97 -20.00 -7.89
CA ASN A 10 10.66 -19.74 -9.15
C ASN A 10 9.93 -18.64 -9.95
N LYS A 11 10.63 -18.01 -10.91
CA LYS A 11 10.07 -16.89 -11.71
C LYS A 11 8.73 -17.24 -12.36
N SER A 12 8.61 -18.44 -12.94
CA SER A 12 7.37 -18.90 -13.60
C SER A 12 6.21 -19.09 -12.60
N GLU A 13 6.50 -19.62 -11.42
CA GLU A 13 5.50 -19.78 -10.35
C GLU A 13 5.04 -18.42 -9.84
N PHE A 14 5.96 -17.46 -9.71
CA PHE A 14 5.60 -16.12 -9.29
C PHE A 14 4.77 -15.40 -10.36
N ILE A 15 5.08 -15.57 -11.66
CA ILE A 15 4.23 -15.07 -12.75
C ILE A 15 2.84 -15.70 -12.69
N ALA A 16 2.73 -17.02 -12.49
CA ALA A 16 1.45 -17.71 -12.34
C ALA A 16 0.64 -17.13 -11.16
N LEU A 17 1.30 -16.90 -10.02
CA LEU A 17 0.68 -16.27 -8.86
C LEU A 17 0.15 -14.86 -9.17
N LEU A 18 0.92 -14.04 -9.90
CA LEU A 18 0.48 -12.71 -10.34
C LEU A 18 -0.70 -12.78 -11.32
N ILE A 19 -0.71 -13.73 -12.25
CA ILE A 19 -1.81 -13.93 -13.20
C ILE A 19 -3.09 -14.32 -12.46
N ILE A 20 -3.01 -15.29 -11.54
CA ILE A 20 -4.15 -15.72 -10.72
C ILE A 20 -4.71 -14.52 -9.94
N TRP A 21 -3.85 -13.74 -9.30
CA TRP A 21 -4.28 -12.56 -8.55
C TRP A 21 -4.87 -11.46 -9.45
N SER A 22 -4.33 -11.32 -10.67
CA SER A 22 -4.87 -10.40 -11.69
C SER A 22 -6.29 -10.80 -12.10
N VAL A 23 -6.56 -12.11 -12.28
CA VAL A 23 -7.92 -12.60 -12.57
C VAL A 23 -8.86 -12.32 -11.40
N ILE A 24 -8.44 -12.62 -10.17
CA ILE A 24 -9.24 -12.30 -8.96
C ILE A 24 -9.55 -10.80 -8.87
N THR A 25 -8.57 -9.95 -9.14
CA THR A 25 -8.69 -8.50 -8.99
C THR A 25 -9.47 -7.86 -10.13
N PHE A 26 -9.08 -8.13 -11.38
CA PHE A 26 -9.63 -7.44 -12.54
C PHE A 26 -10.88 -8.11 -13.11
N TYR A 27 -10.95 -9.43 -13.13
CA TYR A 27 -12.12 -10.13 -13.64
C TYR A 27 -13.21 -10.21 -12.57
N PHE A 28 -12.92 -10.82 -11.42
CA PHE A 28 -13.93 -11.00 -10.38
C PHE A 28 -14.22 -9.73 -9.56
N GLY A 29 -13.18 -8.95 -9.24
CA GLY A 29 -13.33 -7.69 -8.52
C GLY A 29 -13.84 -6.56 -9.41
N TYR A 30 -13.04 -6.13 -10.38
CA TYR A 30 -13.32 -4.92 -11.17
C TYR A 30 -14.49 -5.06 -12.16
N LEU A 31 -14.51 -6.11 -12.98
CA LEU A 31 -15.56 -6.30 -14.00
C LEU A 31 -16.88 -6.78 -13.39
N TRP A 32 -16.81 -7.82 -12.56
CA TRP A 32 -18.00 -8.46 -11.98
C TRP A 32 -18.47 -7.85 -10.66
N GLN A 33 -17.66 -6.99 -10.02
CA GLN A 33 -18.00 -6.32 -8.75
C GLN A 33 -18.54 -7.31 -7.70
N LYS A 34 -17.92 -8.49 -7.60
CA LYS A 34 -18.29 -9.49 -6.59
C LYS A 34 -17.64 -9.17 -5.23
N ASP A 35 -18.26 -9.66 -4.16
CA ASP A 35 -17.89 -9.39 -2.76
C ASP A 35 -16.40 -9.65 -2.44
N VAL A 36 -15.76 -10.58 -3.15
CA VAL A 36 -14.35 -10.93 -2.95
C VAL A 36 -13.43 -9.71 -3.08
N ASN A 37 -13.72 -8.79 -4.02
CA ASN A 37 -12.90 -7.61 -4.21
C ASN A 37 -13.68 -6.44 -4.86
N TYR A 38 -14.80 -6.05 -4.23
CA TYR A 38 -15.74 -5.07 -4.79
C TYR A 38 -15.07 -3.74 -5.19
N ASN A 39 -14.36 -3.09 -4.25
CA ASN A 39 -13.75 -1.78 -4.47
C ASN A 39 -12.23 -1.72 -4.27
N GLY A 40 -11.58 -2.85 -3.98
CA GLY A 40 -10.13 -2.86 -3.80
C GLY A 40 -9.58 -2.21 -2.52
N TYR A 41 -10.42 -1.67 -1.66
CA TYR A 41 -10.05 -1.14 -0.34
C TYR A 41 -9.88 -2.26 0.69
N ASN A 42 -9.00 -3.23 0.40
CA ASN A 42 -8.78 -4.38 1.26
C ASN A 42 -7.32 -4.82 1.27
N VAL A 43 -7.01 -5.66 2.25
CA VAL A 43 -5.67 -6.22 2.44
C VAL A 43 -5.24 -7.06 1.23
N MET A 44 -6.17 -7.70 0.52
CA MET A 44 -5.82 -8.50 -0.67
C MET A 44 -5.17 -7.65 -1.76
N ASN A 45 -5.70 -6.45 -2.03
CA ASN A 45 -5.11 -5.52 -2.98
C ASN A 45 -3.75 -5.00 -2.53
N PHE A 46 -3.56 -4.76 -1.23
CA PHE A 46 -2.24 -4.41 -0.69
C PHE A 46 -1.22 -5.53 -0.89
N ILE A 47 -1.60 -6.79 -0.66
CA ILE A 47 -0.72 -7.95 -0.89
C ILE A 47 -0.42 -8.09 -2.38
N PHE A 48 -1.40 -7.90 -3.26
CA PHE A 48 -1.19 -7.96 -4.69
C PHE A 48 -0.20 -6.89 -5.17
N LEU A 49 -0.41 -5.65 -4.74
CA LEU A 49 0.47 -4.54 -5.06
C LEU A 49 1.90 -4.77 -4.52
N TYR A 50 2.01 -5.35 -3.33
CA TYR A 50 3.28 -5.80 -2.76
C TYR A 50 3.98 -6.83 -3.66
N PHE A 51 3.25 -7.85 -4.12
CA PHE A 51 3.79 -8.87 -5.01
C PHE A 51 4.23 -8.32 -6.37
N ILE A 52 3.49 -7.39 -6.95
CA ILE A 52 3.92 -6.66 -8.15
C ILE A 52 5.23 -5.91 -7.88
N GLY A 53 5.31 -5.14 -6.81
CA GLY A 53 6.51 -4.40 -6.44
C GLY A 53 7.72 -5.31 -6.21
N ARG A 54 7.52 -6.45 -5.52
CA ARG A 54 8.56 -7.45 -5.28
C ARG A 54 9.01 -8.15 -6.57
N PHE A 55 8.07 -8.51 -7.45
CA PHE A 55 8.38 -9.08 -8.76
C PHE A 55 9.22 -8.14 -9.61
N ILE A 56 8.81 -6.86 -9.67
CA ILE A 56 9.59 -5.81 -10.32
C ILE A 56 11.00 -5.84 -9.71
N ALA A 57 11.14 -5.63 -8.39
CA ALA A 57 12.42 -5.56 -7.69
C ALA A 57 13.38 -6.70 -8.07
N MET A 58 12.90 -7.95 -8.12
CA MET A 58 13.72 -9.14 -8.39
C MET A 58 14.02 -9.38 -9.87
N HIS A 59 13.09 -9.08 -10.79
CA HIS A 59 13.19 -9.55 -12.18
C HIS A 59 13.34 -8.46 -13.25
N THR A 60 13.19 -7.19 -12.90
CA THR A 60 13.41 -6.09 -13.84
C THR A 60 14.83 -5.56 -13.74
N LEU A 61 15.50 -5.30 -14.87
CA LEU A 61 16.84 -4.71 -14.86
C LEU A 61 16.80 -3.24 -14.43
N ASN A 62 17.82 -2.80 -13.68
CA ASN A 62 18.02 -1.40 -13.31
C ASN A 62 18.52 -0.57 -14.50
N VAL A 63 17.63 -0.24 -15.43
CA VAL A 63 17.98 0.65 -16.56
C VAL A 63 17.67 2.09 -16.17
N THR A 64 18.69 2.83 -15.76
CA THR A 64 18.57 4.22 -15.32
C THR A 64 18.85 5.19 -16.47
N THR A 65 17.86 5.44 -17.32
CA THR A 65 17.93 6.47 -18.37
C THR A 65 16.88 7.54 -18.14
N THR A 66 17.25 8.80 -18.41
CA THR A 66 16.36 9.96 -18.29
C THR A 66 15.10 9.81 -19.15
N LYS A 67 15.22 9.20 -20.34
CA LYS A 67 14.06 8.87 -21.20
C LYS A 67 13.06 7.95 -20.50
N ARG A 68 13.54 6.90 -19.81
CA ARG A 68 12.66 5.97 -19.07
C ARG A 68 12.05 6.62 -17.83
N GLN A 69 12.81 7.47 -17.13
CA GLN A 69 12.28 8.29 -16.03
C GLN A 69 11.06 9.09 -16.45
N PHE A 70 11.20 9.90 -17.51
CA PHE A 70 10.10 10.71 -18.03
C PHE A 70 8.95 9.86 -18.60
N LEU A 71 9.25 8.72 -19.22
CA LEU A 71 8.22 7.79 -19.68
C LEU A 71 7.37 7.27 -18.51
N TYR A 72 8.01 6.72 -17.46
CA TYR A 72 7.29 6.17 -16.32
C TYR A 72 6.51 7.25 -15.55
N LEU A 73 7.11 8.43 -15.38
CA LEU A 73 6.43 9.57 -14.77
C LEU A 73 5.25 10.05 -15.64
N GLY A 74 5.43 10.09 -16.96
CA GLY A 74 4.40 10.46 -17.92
C GLY A 74 3.21 9.50 -17.91
N ILE A 75 3.45 8.18 -17.85
CA ILE A 75 2.38 7.17 -17.73
C ILE A 75 1.67 7.32 -16.39
N TYR A 76 2.40 7.52 -15.29
CA TYR A 76 1.80 7.79 -13.97
C TYR A 76 0.87 9.01 -14.01
N ILE A 77 1.37 10.15 -14.49
CA ILE A 77 0.60 11.40 -14.60
C ILE A 77 -0.60 11.21 -15.53
N LEU A 78 -0.43 10.55 -16.67
CA LEU A 78 -1.52 10.27 -17.61
C LEU A 78 -2.63 9.45 -16.95
N CYS A 79 -2.29 8.36 -16.26
CA CYS A 79 -3.27 7.56 -15.53
C CYS A 79 -3.97 8.38 -14.45
N SER A 80 -3.25 9.21 -13.70
CA SER A 80 -3.82 10.09 -12.68
C SER A 80 -4.79 11.11 -13.28
N VAL A 81 -4.40 11.78 -14.39
CA VAL A 81 -5.27 12.73 -15.09
C VAL A 81 -6.51 12.04 -15.63
N ILE A 82 -6.38 10.85 -16.23
CA ILE A 82 -7.52 10.05 -16.69
C ILE A 82 -8.47 9.80 -15.52
N SER A 83 -7.97 9.27 -14.39
CA SER A 83 -8.80 9.03 -13.20
C SER A 83 -9.47 10.31 -12.68
N THR A 84 -8.76 11.44 -12.63
CA THR A 84 -9.30 12.74 -12.18
C THR A 84 -10.37 13.28 -13.12
N VAL A 85 -10.15 13.25 -14.44
CA VAL A 85 -11.15 13.69 -15.43
C VAL A 85 -12.43 12.88 -15.26
N PHE A 86 -12.34 11.55 -15.15
CA PHE A 86 -13.51 10.70 -14.93
C PHE A 86 -14.22 10.98 -13.59
N ILE A 87 -13.51 11.41 -12.54
CA ILE A 87 -14.13 11.84 -11.28
C ILE A 87 -14.92 13.15 -11.46
N ILE A 88 -14.37 14.11 -12.20
CA ILE A 88 -14.97 15.44 -12.37
C ILE A 88 -16.14 15.41 -13.35
N THR A 89 -16.07 14.58 -14.40
CA THR A 89 -17.13 14.43 -15.42
C THR A 89 -18.31 13.60 -14.92
N LYS A 90 -18.71 13.74 -13.65
CA LYS A 90 -19.90 13.10 -13.04
C LYS A 90 -21.18 13.61 -13.70
N SER A 91 -21.42 13.23 -14.96
CA SER A 91 -22.74 13.31 -15.57
C SER A 91 -23.62 12.19 -15.03
N SER A 92 -24.90 12.50 -14.78
CA SER A 92 -25.89 11.60 -14.19
C SER A 92 -26.05 10.28 -14.94
N ASP A 93 -25.83 10.27 -16.27
CA ASP A 93 -26.03 9.09 -17.11
C ASP A 93 -24.79 8.15 -17.20
N ILE A 94 -23.61 8.60 -16.77
CA ILE A 94 -22.33 7.84 -16.89
C ILE A 94 -21.78 7.45 -15.49
N HIS A 95 -22.53 7.72 -14.42
CA HIS A 95 -22.09 7.56 -13.02
C HIS A 95 -21.48 6.18 -12.71
N SER A 96 -22.05 5.11 -13.27
CA SER A 96 -21.61 3.72 -13.09
C SER A 96 -20.28 3.38 -13.80
N ILE A 97 -19.90 4.16 -14.82
CA ILE A 97 -18.65 4.00 -15.57
C ILE A 97 -17.56 4.90 -14.98
N THR A 98 -17.88 6.15 -14.64
CA THR A 98 -16.94 7.10 -14.00
C THR A 98 -16.39 6.57 -12.67
N ASN A 99 -17.21 5.89 -11.87
CA ASN A 99 -16.75 5.31 -10.60
C ASN A 99 -15.68 4.22 -10.78
N ARG A 100 -15.58 3.58 -11.96
CA ARG A 100 -14.64 2.47 -12.17
C ARG A 100 -13.19 2.95 -12.36
N PHE A 101 -12.95 4.17 -12.80
CA PHE A 101 -11.59 4.61 -13.16
C PHE A 101 -10.70 4.99 -11.97
N TYR A 102 -11.24 5.13 -10.76
CA TYR A 102 -10.48 5.53 -9.57
C TYR A 102 -10.51 4.50 -8.42
N ILE A 103 -11.32 3.44 -8.54
CA ILE A 103 -11.39 2.37 -7.55
C ILE A 103 -10.06 1.59 -7.54
N TYR A 104 -9.62 1.11 -6.37
CA TYR A 104 -8.28 0.57 -6.16
C TYR A 104 -8.01 -0.75 -6.90
N ASN A 105 -9.07 -1.47 -7.30
CA ASN A 105 -8.96 -2.67 -8.14
C ASN A 105 -8.95 -2.36 -9.65
N SER A 106 -8.99 -1.07 -10.03
CA SER A 106 -8.98 -0.65 -11.43
C SER A 106 -7.64 -0.93 -12.11
N PRO A 107 -7.63 -1.47 -13.34
CA PRO A 107 -6.41 -1.63 -14.12
C PRO A 107 -5.62 -0.32 -14.28
N VAL A 108 -6.30 0.83 -14.40
CA VAL A 108 -5.67 2.15 -14.54
C VAL A 108 -4.86 2.51 -13.29
N VAL A 109 -5.40 2.23 -12.11
CA VAL A 109 -4.71 2.46 -10.82
C VAL A 109 -3.50 1.55 -10.68
N PHE A 110 -3.60 0.27 -11.11
CA PHE A 110 -2.46 -0.64 -11.10
C PHE A 110 -1.36 -0.24 -12.09
N ILE A 111 -1.71 0.20 -13.31
CA ILE A 111 -0.73 0.72 -14.28
C ILE A 111 -0.03 1.97 -13.73
N SER A 112 -0.78 2.87 -13.10
CA SER A 112 -0.25 4.04 -12.41
C SER A 112 0.77 3.61 -11.33
N ALA A 113 0.40 2.66 -10.46
CA ALA A 113 1.27 2.18 -9.39
C ALA A 113 2.53 1.45 -9.90
N ILE A 114 2.40 0.61 -10.94
CA ILE A 114 3.54 -0.05 -11.60
C ILE A 114 4.51 0.99 -12.17
N SER A 115 3.97 1.99 -12.88
CA SER A 115 4.77 3.07 -13.46
C SER A 115 5.45 3.89 -12.37
N PHE A 116 4.78 4.14 -11.26
CA PHE A 116 5.36 4.79 -10.08
C PHE A 116 6.51 3.98 -9.47
N PHE A 117 6.36 2.66 -9.30
CA PHE A 117 7.44 1.80 -8.83
C PHE A 117 8.64 1.78 -9.78
N LEU A 118 8.40 1.72 -11.09
CA LEU A 118 9.44 1.78 -12.10
C LEU A 118 10.14 3.15 -12.11
N PHE A 119 9.41 4.24 -11.94
CA PHE A 119 9.97 5.58 -11.79
C PHE A 119 10.92 5.64 -10.59
N PHE A 120 10.49 5.24 -9.38
CA PHE A 120 11.36 5.26 -8.21
C PHE A 120 12.59 4.35 -8.36
N ARG A 121 12.46 3.23 -9.07
CA ARG A 121 13.58 2.34 -9.37
C ARG A 121 14.67 3.01 -10.22
N THR A 122 14.29 3.98 -11.06
CA THR A 122 15.27 4.72 -11.86
C THR A 122 16.02 5.80 -11.06
N LEU A 123 15.56 6.14 -9.86
CA LEU A 123 16.19 7.14 -9.00
C LEU A 123 17.27 6.48 -8.14
N LYS A 124 18.47 7.06 -8.12
CA LYS A 124 19.60 6.60 -7.30
C LYS A 124 19.99 7.69 -6.32
N PHE A 125 19.33 7.74 -5.17
CA PHE A 125 19.75 8.59 -4.06
C PHE A 125 19.54 7.87 -2.72
N LYS A 126 20.36 8.22 -1.73
CA LYS A 126 20.23 7.74 -0.35
C LYS A 126 20.24 8.96 0.55
N ASN A 127 19.21 9.10 1.37
CA ASN A 127 19.12 10.19 2.33
C ASN A 127 18.68 9.62 3.69
N ARG A 128 19.43 9.94 4.75
CA ARG A 128 19.19 9.41 6.10
C ARG A 128 17.83 9.82 6.65
N PHE A 129 17.42 11.07 6.41
CA PHE A 129 16.15 11.60 6.88
C PHE A 129 14.97 10.94 6.15
N ILE A 130 15.03 10.83 4.82
CA ILE A 130 14.00 10.14 4.03
C ILE A 130 13.88 8.66 4.46
N ASN A 131 15.01 7.97 4.64
CA ASN A 131 15.01 6.58 5.09
C ASN A 131 14.51 6.41 6.53
N TRP A 132 14.69 7.42 7.38
CA TRP A 132 14.13 7.42 8.73
C TRP A 132 12.61 7.57 8.70
N ILE A 133 12.07 8.50 7.90
CA ILE A 133 10.62 8.64 7.67
C ILE A 133 10.02 7.37 7.05
N ALA A 134 10.67 6.82 6.03
CA ALA A 134 10.16 5.67 5.27
C ALA A 134 9.94 4.42 6.14
N LYS A 135 10.73 4.24 7.21
CA LYS A 135 10.55 3.13 8.16
C LYS A 135 9.20 3.19 8.89
N SER A 136 8.68 4.38 9.13
CA SER A 136 7.41 4.59 9.83
C SER A 136 6.20 4.58 8.89
N ALA A 137 6.37 4.52 7.57
CA ALA A 137 5.27 4.64 6.61
C ALA A 137 4.14 3.63 6.84
N LEU A 138 4.47 2.37 7.17
CA LEU A 138 3.46 1.35 7.50
C LEU A 138 2.76 1.64 8.83
N ALA A 139 3.51 2.07 9.84
CA ALA A 139 2.94 2.42 11.14
C ALA A 139 1.99 3.61 11.03
N VAL A 140 2.36 4.63 10.24
CA VAL A 140 1.48 5.76 9.93
C VAL A 140 0.17 5.29 9.34
N TYR A 141 0.21 4.39 8.35
CA TYR A 141 -1.01 3.79 7.78
C TYR A 141 -1.88 3.12 8.85
N LEU A 142 -1.29 2.25 9.66
CA LEU A 142 -2.02 1.51 10.70
C LEU A 142 -2.62 2.41 11.79
N ILE A 143 -1.95 3.51 12.14
CA ILE A 143 -2.41 4.42 13.19
C ILE A 143 -3.61 5.24 12.68
N HIS A 144 -3.49 5.93 11.54
CA HIS A 144 -4.56 6.83 11.09
C HIS A 144 -5.79 6.10 10.52
N GLU A 145 -5.61 4.91 9.94
CA GLU A 145 -6.73 4.06 9.49
C GLU A 145 -7.27 3.14 10.59
N ASN A 146 -6.71 3.20 11.81
CA ASN A 146 -7.31 2.52 12.95
C ASN A 146 -8.72 3.07 13.19
N ARG A 147 -9.72 2.19 13.37
CA ARG A 147 -11.12 2.58 13.55
C ARG A 147 -11.31 3.69 14.60
N PHE A 148 -10.69 3.54 15.77
CA PHE A 148 -10.83 4.50 16.87
C PHE A 148 -10.21 5.85 16.52
N VAL A 149 -9.02 5.86 15.91
CA VAL A 149 -8.33 7.10 15.53
C VAL A 149 -9.06 7.78 14.39
N LYS A 150 -9.45 7.02 13.36
CA LYS A 150 -10.11 7.49 12.15
C LYS A 150 -11.42 8.20 12.44
N GLU A 151 -12.28 7.62 13.29
CA GLU A 151 -13.57 8.21 13.64
C GLU A 151 -13.41 9.61 14.25
N HIS A 152 -12.50 9.76 15.22
CA HIS A 152 -12.24 11.06 15.86
C HIS A 152 -11.51 12.04 14.92
N LEU A 153 -10.47 11.56 14.23
CA LEU A 153 -9.64 12.39 13.36
C LEU A 153 -10.45 12.96 12.20
N TYR A 154 -11.24 12.12 11.52
CA TYR A 154 -12.02 12.56 10.35
C TYR A 154 -13.23 13.39 10.79
N GLY A 155 -13.81 13.12 11.97
CA GLY A 155 -14.82 14.00 12.59
C GLY A 155 -14.28 15.41 12.79
N TYR A 156 -13.13 15.54 13.46
CA TYR A 156 -12.49 16.84 13.70
C TYR A 156 -12.11 17.55 12.39
N ILE A 157 -11.51 16.84 11.44
CA ILE A 157 -11.15 17.44 10.14
C ILE A 157 -12.41 17.97 9.46
N LYS A 158 -13.48 17.17 9.39
CA LYS A 158 -14.75 17.55 8.78
C LYS A 158 -15.32 18.83 9.42
N GLU A 159 -15.43 18.88 10.74
CA GLU A 159 -15.91 20.06 11.48
C GLU A 159 -15.03 21.29 11.21
N SER A 160 -13.71 21.13 11.27
CA SER A 160 -12.76 22.23 11.05
C SER A 160 -12.72 22.76 9.61
N THR A 161 -13.30 22.01 8.67
CA THR A 161 -13.44 22.38 7.25
C THR A 161 -14.85 22.82 6.88
N ALA A 162 -15.82 22.78 7.80
CA ALA A 162 -17.25 22.92 7.52
C ALA A 162 -17.73 24.32 7.09
N GLY A 163 -16.82 25.29 6.94
CA GLY A 163 -17.14 26.65 6.47
C GLY A 163 -16.17 27.16 5.41
N ILE A 164 -15.48 26.26 4.69
CA ILE A 164 -14.58 26.63 3.60
C ILE A 164 -15.34 26.50 2.28
N ASP A 165 -15.73 27.63 1.70
CA ASP A 165 -16.57 27.65 0.50
C ASP A 165 -15.79 27.46 -0.80
N THR A 166 -14.47 27.74 -0.79
CA THR A 166 -13.64 27.61 -1.99
C THR A 166 -12.85 26.30 -2.01
N GLU A 167 -12.96 25.55 -3.10
CA GLU A 167 -12.33 24.24 -3.28
C GLU A 167 -10.80 24.26 -3.11
N TRP A 168 -10.12 25.32 -3.56
CA TRP A 168 -8.66 25.42 -3.44
C TRP A 168 -8.22 25.59 -1.98
N MET A 169 -8.94 26.39 -1.18
CA MET A 169 -8.65 26.54 0.26
C MET A 169 -8.89 25.23 0.99
N LEU A 170 -9.94 24.49 0.61
CA LEU A 170 -10.20 23.17 1.16
C LEU A 170 -9.04 22.22 0.84
N ALA A 171 -8.57 22.18 -0.41
CA ALA A 171 -7.43 21.34 -0.81
C ALA A 171 -6.15 21.67 -0.02
N VAL A 172 -5.82 22.96 0.14
CA VAL A 172 -4.66 23.39 0.94
C VAL A 172 -4.83 22.99 2.40
N ARG A 173 -6.02 23.16 2.98
CA ARG A 173 -6.32 22.80 4.38
C ARG A 173 -6.19 21.29 4.61
N LEU A 174 -6.72 20.48 3.69
CA LEU A 174 -6.62 19.01 3.75
C LEU A 174 -5.17 18.54 3.60
N LEU A 175 -4.40 19.18 2.71
CA LEU A 175 -2.97 18.89 2.58
C LEU A 175 -2.20 19.22 3.86
N PHE A 176 -2.50 20.36 4.48
CA PHE A 176 -1.94 20.73 5.77
C PHE A 176 -2.25 19.68 6.84
N TYR A 177 -3.52 19.28 7.00
CA TYR A 177 -3.89 18.22 7.94
C TYR A 177 -3.20 16.90 7.63
N GLY A 178 -3.09 16.53 6.35
CA GLY A 178 -2.37 15.33 5.93
C GLY A 178 -0.91 15.33 6.39
N VAL A 179 -0.20 16.45 6.21
CA VAL A 179 1.19 16.61 6.67
C VAL A 179 1.28 16.54 8.20
N VAL A 180 0.38 17.20 8.92
CA VAL A 180 0.34 17.20 10.39
C VAL A 180 0.07 15.80 10.94
N VAL A 181 -0.93 15.09 10.41
CA VAL A 181 -1.27 13.72 10.82
C VAL A 181 -0.10 12.77 10.52
N PHE A 182 0.51 12.90 9.34
CA PHE A 182 1.66 12.09 8.96
C PHE A 182 2.83 12.29 9.93
N ALA A 183 3.17 13.55 10.24
CA ALA A 183 4.21 13.88 11.20
C ALA A 183 3.89 13.37 12.63
N ALA A 184 2.66 13.57 13.10
CA ALA A 184 2.21 13.08 14.41
C ALA A 184 2.32 11.56 14.51
N CYS A 185 1.89 10.82 13.48
CA CYS A 185 1.99 9.37 13.45
C CYS A 185 3.45 8.88 13.44
N ILE A 186 4.37 9.59 12.77
CA ILE A 186 5.81 9.27 12.84
C ILE A 186 6.33 9.44 14.27
N VAL A 187 5.95 10.51 14.97
CA VAL A 187 6.36 10.72 16.36
C VAL A 187 5.84 9.58 17.24
N ILE A 188 4.58 9.20 17.08
CA ILE A 188 3.96 8.07 17.82
C ILE A 188 4.72 6.77 17.54
N ASP A 189 5.07 6.46 16.28
CA ASP A 189 5.82 5.25 15.94
C ASP A 189 7.24 5.24 16.54
N ASN A 190 7.92 6.39 16.57
CA ASN A 190 9.23 6.49 17.22
C ASN A 190 9.13 6.27 18.74
N VAL A 191 8.10 6.84 19.40
CA VAL A 191 7.84 6.60 20.82
C VAL A 191 7.55 5.12 21.07
N ARG A 192 6.69 4.50 20.25
CA ARG A 192 6.44 3.05 20.29
C ARG A 192 7.74 2.27 20.20
N PHE A 193 8.63 2.61 19.26
CA PHE A 193 9.90 1.92 19.10
C PHE A 193 10.77 2.01 20.36
N VAL A 194 10.83 3.16 21.04
CA VAL A 194 11.56 3.31 22.31
C VAL A 194 10.99 2.39 23.41
N ILE A 195 9.67 2.29 23.49
CA ILE A 195 8.98 1.48 24.51
C ILE A 195 9.10 -0.02 24.22
N THR A 196 8.95 -0.45 22.96
CA THR A 196 8.87 -1.87 22.61
C THR A 196 10.21 -2.52 22.35
N ASN A 197 11.24 -1.77 21.93
CA ASN A 197 12.55 -2.31 21.59
C ASN A 197 13.25 -3.07 22.75
N PRO A 198 13.15 -2.66 24.04
CA PRO A 198 13.65 -3.46 25.15
C PRO A 198 12.99 -4.85 25.24
N VAL A 199 11.67 -4.90 25.08
CA VAL A 199 10.88 -6.14 25.09
C VAL A 199 11.22 -7.01 23.88
N GLU A 200 11.34 -6.41 22.71
CA GLU A 200 11.72 -7.12 21.48
C GLU A 200 13.11 -7.76 21.59
N LYS A 201 14.10 -7.01 22.12
CA LYS A 201 15.44 -7.55 22.39
C LYS A 201 15.41 -8.69 23.39
N PHE A 202 14.53 -8.64 24.38
CA PHE A 202 14.35 -9.73 25.34
C PHE A 202 13.76 -10.97 24.67
N ILE A 203 12.67 -10.81 23.89
CA ILE A 203 12.01 -11.92 23.17
C ILE A 203 12.97 -12.58 22.16
N ASN A 204 13.77 -11.80 21.43
CA ASN A 204 14.70 -12.32 20.43
C ASN A 204 15.88 -13.11 21.04
N LYS A 205 16.16 -12.95 22.34
CA LYS A 205 17.15 -13.78 23.05
C LYS A 205 16.62 -15.17 23.40
N ILE A 206 15.31 -15.37 23.40
CA ILE A 206 14.68 -16.66 23.68
C ILE A 206 14.94 -17.60 22.48
N LYS A 207 15.48 -18.79 22.73
CA LYS A 207 15.74 -19.81 21.70
C LYS A 207 14.44 -20.53 21.30
N TRP A 208 13.54 -19.82 20.61
CA TRP A 208 12.24 -20.32 20.18
C TRP A 208 12.32 -21.62 19.37
N ASP A 209 13.37 -21.81 18.56
CA ASP A 209 13.57 -23.03 17.77
C ASP A 209 13.71 -24.29 18.63
N LEU A 210 14.30 -24.17 19.83
CA LEU A 210 14.45 -25.29 20.74
C LEU A 210 13.08 -25.67 21.33
N TYR A 211 12.33 -24.68 21.81
CA TYR A 211 11.01 -24.87 22.41
C TYR A 211 9.98 -25.36 21.40
N THR A 212 10.00 -24.82 20.18
CA THR A 212 9.10 -25.27 19.09
C THR A 212 9.40 -26.70 18.68
N ARG A 213 10.68 -27.10 18.55
CA ARG A 213 11.04 -28.50 18.28
C ARG A 213 10.60 -29.44 19.41
N GLN A 214 10.79 -29.05 20.67
CA GLN A 214 10.33 -29.84 21.82
C GLN A 214 8.80 -30.00 21.82
N PHE A 215 8.07 -28.91 21.59
CA PHE A 215 6.61 -28.93 21.53
C PHE A 215 6.08 -29.78 20.37
N ILE A 216 6.64 -29.65 19.17
CA ILE A 216 6.29 -30.48 18.01
C ILE A 216 6.57 -31.95 18.32
N SER A 217 7.71 -32.27 18.96
CA SER A 217 8.05 -33.64 19.34
C SER A 217 7.09 -34.22 20.39
N TYR A 218 6.58 -33.39 21.31
CA TYR A 218 5.59 -33.77 22.30
C TYR A 218 4.22 -34.06 21.66
N ILE A 219 3.75 -33.18 20.77
CA ILE A 219 2.53 -33.41 20.00
C ILE A 219 2.65 -34.67 19.14
N ALA A 220 3.77 -34.87 18.45
CA ALA A 220 3.99 -36.06 17.63
C ALA A 220 3.96 -37.37 18.44
N LYS A 221 4.30 -37.32 19.75
CA LYS A 221 4.15 -38.46 20.67
C LYS A 221 2.73 -38.68 21.15
N LEU A 222 1.92 -37.63 21.28
CA LEU A 222 0.51 -37.71 21.69
C LEU A 222 -0.43 -38.22 20.59
N ILE A 223 -0.01 -38.11 19.33
CA ILE A 223 -0.79 -38.55 18.16
C ILE A 223 -0.47 -40.01 17.78
N LYS A 224 0.54 -40.63 18.41
CA LYS A 224 0.84 -42.06 18.30
C LYS A 224 0.18 -42.86 19.41
#